data_AF-A0A258C2X1-F1
#
_entry.id   AF-A0A258C2X1-F1
#
_cell.length_a   1.000
_cell.length_b   1.000
_cell.length_c   1.000
_cell.angle_alpha   90.00
_cell.angle_beta   90.00
_cell.angle_gamma   90.00
#
_symmetry.space_group_name_H-M   'P 1'
#
loop_
_entity.id
_entity.type
_entity.pdbx_description
1 polymer ?
#
loop_
_entity_poly.entity_id
_entity_poly.type
_entity_poly.pdbx_seq_one_letter_code
_entity_poly.pdbx_strand_id
1 'polypeptide(L)'
;MVCPERLVRMSPGRMALPEGVVVAMITRQEQIIPPRGSTVLQAGDHLFVVLKTDYKTMLEQVFSEQGFVHPELPAVFRLKGASRLNDLRWCYNLDVPDEVAEVTLEDLCRQQLPDTPEEQMSFTHGNVRFTVAEVIAGRVMTVMVQPLTTPA
;
A
#
# COMPACT_ATOMS: atom_id res chain seq x y z
N MET A 1 -2.92 19.64 -1.42
CA MET A 1 -1.60 19.91 -2.03
C MET A 1 -0.77 18.67 -1.80
N VAL A 2 -0.46 17.93 -2.87
CA VAL A 2 0.33 16.69 -2.83
C VAL A 2 1.77 17.10 -2.51
N CYS A 3 2.45 16.48 -1.55
CA CYS A 3 3.85 16.79 -1.24
C CYS A 3 4.78 15.87 -2.04
N PRO A 4 5.31 16.31 -3.21
CA PRO A 4 6.10 15.45 -4.10
C PRO A 4 7.43 14.99 -3.50
N GLU A 5 7.91 15.64 -2.44
CA GLU A 5 9.20 15.35 -1.81
C GLU A 5 9.22 14.01 -1.04
N ARG A 6 8.05 13.49 -0.60
CA ARG A 6 7.97 12.23 0.18
C ARG A 6 8.12 10.97 -0.65
N LEU A 7 7.85 11.03 -1.95
CA LEU A 7 8.02 9.90 -2.85
C LEU A 7 9.43 9.83 -3.44
N VAL A 8 10.26 10.82 -3.17
CA VAL A 8 11.64 10.85 -3.63
C VAL A 8 12.36 9.65 -3.03
N ARG A 9 12.79 8.72 -3.89
CA ARG A 9 13.37 7.39 -3.57
C ARG A 9 12.40 6.21 -3.45
N MET A 10 11.08 6.42 -3.52
CA MET A 10 10.12 5.32 -3.67
C MET A 10 9.98 4.92 -5.14
N SER A 11 9.54 3.69 -5.39
CA SER A 11 9.13 3.26 -6.71
C SER A 11 7.64 2.93 -6.75
N PRO A 12 6.96 2.99 -7.90
CA PRO A 12 5.55 2.60 -8.01
C PRO A 12 5.24 1.18 -7.52
N GLY A 13 6.22 0.28 -7.55
CA GLY A 13 6.07 -1.07 -6.96
C GLY A 13 6.25 -1.12 -5.44
N ARG A 14 6.79 -0.07 -4.83
CA ARG A 14 6.97 0.11 -3.38
C ARG A 14 6.02 1.12 -2.77
N MET A 15 5.30 1.90 -3.56
CA MET A 15 4.15 2.60 -3.02
C MET A 15 3.10 1.52 -2.69
N ALA A 16 2.60 1.49 -1.46
CA ALA A 16 1.51 0.62 -1.05
C ALA A 16 0.18 1.09 -1.68
N LEU A 17 0.17 1.22 -3.01
CA LEU A 17 -0.97 1.69 -3.76
C LEU A 17 -2.12 0.71 -3.58
N PRO A 18 -3.36 1.22 -3.47
CA PRO A 18 -4.54 0.36 -3.48
C PRO A 18 -4.57 -0.52 -4.73
N GLU A 19 -5.14 -1.70 -4.60
CA GLU A 19 -5.24 -2.68 -5.70
C GLU A 19 -5.84 -2.09 -6.99
N GLY A 20 -6.80 -1.17 -6.86
CA GLY A 20 -7.47 -0.50 -7.98
C GLY A 20 -6.78 0.74 -8.54
N VAL A 21 -5.52 1.00 -8.17
CA VAL A 21 -4.75 2.17 -8.58
C VAL A 21 -3.53 1.75 -9.42
N VAL A 22 -3.40 2.35 -10.61
CA VAL A 22 -2.29 2.08 -11.53
C VAL A 22 -1.65 3.39 -11.98
N VAL A 23 -0.34 3.52 -11.82
CA VAL A 23 0.43 4.60 -12.45
C VAL A 23 0.56 4.27 -13.94
N ALA A 24 0.00 5.11 -14.81
CA ALA A 24 0.03 4.92 -16.26
C ALA A 24 1.29 5.50 -16.90
N MET A 25 1.71 6.70 -16.46
CA MET A 25 2.95 7.33 -16.90
C MET A 25 3.49 8.29 -15.84
N ILE A 26 4.81 8.52 -15.91
CA ILE A 26 5.51 9.53 -15.13
C ILE A 26 6.08 10.52 -16.13
N THR A 27 5.92 11.82 -15.89
CA THR A 27 6.63 12.84 -16.66
C THR A 27 7.62 13.55 -15.75
N ARG A 28 8.87 13.67 -16.23
CA ARG A 28 9.95 14.39 -15.54
C ARG A 28 10.49 15.43 -16.50
N GLN A 29 10.31 16.70 -16.16
CA GLN A 29 10.58 17.80 -17.08
C GLN A 29 9.82 17.56 -18.41
N GLU A 30 10.52 17.44 -19.52
CA GLU A 30 9.95 17.23 -20.87
C GLU A 30 9.98 15.75 -21.31
N GLN A 31 10.33 14.82 -20.42
CA GLN A 31 10.47 13.40 -20.74
C GLN A 31 9.34 12.55 -20.17
N ILE A 32 8.83 11.62 -20.99
CA ILE A 32 7.87 10.59 -20.58
C ILE A 32 8.64 9.33 -20.15
N ILE A 33 8.42 8.89 -18.92
CA ILE A 33 9.05 7.72 -18.31
C ILE A 33 7.97 6.65 -18.07
N PRO A 34 8.08 5.46 -18.70
CA PRO A 34 7.15 4.37 -18.43
C PRO A 34 7.36 3.83 -17.00
N PRO A 35 6.29 3.67 -16.21
CA PRO A 35 6.40 3.25 -14.82
C PRO A 35 6.75 1.76 -14.78
N ARG A 36 7.93 1.46 -14.22
CA ARG A 36 8.32 0.10 -13.83
C ARG A 36 8.25 -0.01 -12.31
N GLY A 37 8.09 -1.22 -11.80
CA GLY A 37 8.14 -1.49 -10.36
C GLY A 37 9.43 -0.99 -9.68
N SER A 38 10.52 -0.82 -10.44
CA SER A 38 11.82 -0.29 -10.01
C SER A 38 12.05 1.19 -10.35
N THR A 39 11.11 1.87 -11.03
CA THR A 39 11.29 3.28 -11.40
C THR A 39 11.27 4.14 -10.14
N VAL A 40 12.38 4.82 -9.84
CA VAL A 40 12.47 5.66 -8.65
C VAL A 40 11.89 7.05 -8.95
N LEU A 41 10.91 7.44 -8.16
CA LEU A 41 10.30 8.77 -8.20
C LEU A 41 11.26 9.82 -7.65
N GLN A 42 11.20 11.00 -8.26
CA GLN A 42 12.04 12.15 -7.96
C GLN A 42 11.19 13.41 -7.79
N ALA A 43 11.76 14.41 -7.11
CA ALA A 43 11.09 15.70 -6.96
C ALA A 43 10.85 16.32 -8.33
N GLY A 44 9.64 16.83 -8.55
CA GLY A 44 9.21 17.34 -9.86
C GLY A 44 8.67 16.27 -10.82
N ASP A 45 8.58 15.00 -10.41
CA ASP A 45 7.82 14.00 -11.17
C ASP A 45 6.32 14.31 -11.11
N HIS A 46 5.66 14.26 -12.26
CA HIS A 46 4.20 14.26 -12.34
C HIS A 46 3.71 12.87 -12.69
N LEU A 47 2.84 12.32 -11.85
CA LEU A 47 2.28 10.99 -12.03
C LEU A 47 0.88 11.10 -12.65
N PHE A 48 0.67 10.35 -13.72
CA PHE A 48 -0.65 10.11 -14.28
C PHE A 48 -1.16 8.77 -13.78
N VAL A 49 -2.27 8.79 -13.05
CA VAL A 49 -2.80 7.63 -12.35
C VAL A 49 -4.20 7.32 -12.88
N VAL A 50 -4.46 6.05 -13.15
CA VAL A 50 -5.79 5.53 -13.45
C VAL A 50 -6.31 4.82 -12.21
N LEU A 51 -7.50 5.19 -11.76
CA LEU A 51 -8.14 4.62 -10.59
C LEU A 51 -9.67 4.63 -10.73
N LYS A 52 -10.35 3.75 -9.99
CA LYS A 52 -11.80 3.91 -9.73
C LYS A 52 -12.00 5.02 -8.70
N THR A 53 -13.10 5.76 -8.81
CA THR A 53 -13.42 6.92 -7.96
C THR A 53 -13.26 6.63 -6.47
N ASP A 54 -13.67 5.45 -6.01
CA ASP A 54 -13.64 5.02 -4.61
C ASP A 54 -12.20 4.95 -4.03
N TYR A 55 -11.17 4.91 -4.87
CA TYR A 55 -9.77 4.90 -4.44
C TYR A 55 -9.10 6.27 -4.40
N LYS A 56 -9.79 7.35 -4.80
CA LYS A 56 -9.22 8.71 -4.82
C LYS A 56 -8.69 9.09 -3.45
N THR A 57 -9.47 8.83 -2.41
CA THR A 57 -9.15 9.15 -1.03
C THR A 57 -7.91 8.42 -0.53
N MET A 58 -7.79 7.13 -0.88
CA MET A 58 -6.60 6.35 -0.55
C MET A 58 -5.37 6.83 -1.32
N LEU A 59 -5.53 7.23 -2.58
CA LEU A 59 -4.44 7.85 -3.34
C LEU A 59 -3.99 9.15 -2.67
N GLU A 60 -4.91 10.02 -2.27
CA GLU A 60 -4.58 11.27 -1.56
C GLU A 60 -3.83 11.00 -0.26
N GLN A 61 -4.22 9.96 0.49
CA GLN A 61 -3.50 9.50 1.69
C GLN A 61 -2.07 9.03 1.37
N VAL A 62 -1.86 8.19 0.36
CA VAL A 62 -0.53 7.67 0.01
C VAL A 62 0.47 8.80 -0.26
N PHE A 63 -0.02 9.93 -0.80
CA PHE A 63 0.81 11.07 -1.18
C PHE A 63 0.70 12.27 -0.20
N SER A 64 0.09 12.10 0.97
CA SER A 64 -0.05 13.16 1.98
C SER A 64 1.25 13.41 2.74
N GLU A 65 1.25 14.24 3.79
CA GLU A 65 2.39 14.42 4.73
C GLU A 65 2.40 13.37 5.86
N GLN A 66 3.56 13.18 6.51
CA GLN A 66 3.68 12.18 7.60
C GLN A 66 2.75 12.57 8.74
N GLY A 67 2.04 11.60 9.32
CA GLY A 67 1.08 11.87 10.39
C GLY A 67 -0.28 12.40 9.91
N PHE A 68 -0.43 12.77 8.63
CA PHE A 68 -1.74 13.06 8.07
C PHE A 68 -2.53 11.77 7.85
N VAL A 69 -3.79 11.78 8.29
CA VAL A 69 -4.76 10.71 8.04
C VAL A 69 -5.98 11.35 7.37
N HIS A 70 -6.28 10.96 6.15
CA HIS A 70 -7.40 11.51 5.42
C HIS A 70 -8.72 11.11 6.12
N PRO A 71 -9.62 12.07 6.43
CA PRO A 71 -10.79 11.83 7.29
C PRO A 71 -11.78 10.82 6.70
N GLU A 72 -11.85 10.75 5.37
CA GLU A 72 -12.72 9.82 4.63
C GLU A 72 -12.01 8.52 4.22
N LEU A 73 -10.88 8.16 4.85
CA LEU A 73 -10.26 6.86 4.59
C LEU A 73 -11.23 5.72 4.92
N PRO A 74 -11.30 4.69 4.05
CA PRO A 74 -12.10 3.53 4.36
C PRO A 74 -11.52 2.79 5.57
N ALA A 75 -12.38 2.15 6.37
CA ALA A 75 -11.91 1.37 7.52
C ALA A 75 -11.12 0.12 7.12
N VAL A 76 -11.24 -0.33 5.87
CA VAL A 76 -10.54 -1.50 5.32
C VAL A 76 -9.87 -1.12 4.01
N PHE A 77 -8.58 -1.42 3.91
CA PHE A 77 -7.76 -1.19 2.72
C PHE A 77 -7.55 -2.48 1.95
N ARG A 78 -7.71 -2.46 0.62
CA ARG A 78 -7.31 -3.58 -0.24
C ARG A 78 -5.96 -3.29 -0.88
N LEU A 79 -4.93 -3.99 -0.43
CA LEU A 79 -3.55 -3.78 -0.84
C LEU A 79 -2.97 -5.04 -1.50
N LYS A 80 -2.04 -4.84 -2.44
CA LYS A 80 -1.34 -5.95 -3.11
C LYS A 80 -0.48 -6.71 -2.11
N GLY A 81 -0.47 -8.03 -2.19
CA GLY A 81 0.34 -8.93 -1.35
C GLY A 81 1.84 -8.61 -1.40
N ALA A 82 2.33 -8.08 -2.53
CA ALA A 82 3.72 -7.64 -2.70
C ALA A 82 4.07 -6.33 -1.96
N SER A 83 3.09 -5.61 -1.40
CA SER A 83 3.32 -4.39 -0.61
C SER A 83 4.07 -4.74 0.67
N ARG A 84 5.07 -3.92 1.04
CA ARG A 84 5.82 -4.14 2.29
C ARG A 84 5.13 -3.47 3.47
N LEU A 85 5.33 -4.04 4.65
CA LEU A 85 4.80 -3.48 5.89
C LEU A 85 5.33 -2.08 6.20
N ASN A 86 6.59 -1.79 5.85
CA ASN A 86 7.14 -0.44 5.92
C ASN A 86 6.36 0.52 5.03
N ASP A 87 6.07 0.15 3.78
CA ASP A 87 5.32 1.00 2.87
C ASP A 87 3.92 1.33 3.42
N LEU A 88 3.29 0.36 4.09
CA LEU A 88 2.00 0.54 4.77
C LEU A 88 2.09 1.54 5.92
N ARG A 89 3.11 1.42 6.78
CA ARG A 89 3.37 2.38 7.86
C ARG A 89 3.58 3.80 7.31
N TRP A 90 4.33 3.93 6.24
CA TRP A 90 4.65 5.23 5.64
C TRP A 90 3.47 5.88 4.90
N CYS A 91 2.67 5.09 4.19
CA CYS A 91 1.54 5.58 3.40
C CYS A 91 0.26 5.77 4.23
N TYR A 92 -0.01 4.88 5.18
CA TYR A 92 -1.29 4.83 5.89
C TYR A 92 -1.17 5.07 7.40
N ASN A 93 0.03 5.47 7.89
CA ASN A 93 0.33 5.65 9.32
C ASN A 93 -0.06 4.44 10.18
N LEU A 94 0.11 3.23 9.65
CA LEU A 94 -0.17 2.00 10.41
C LEU A 94 0.93 1.71 11.41
N ASP A 95 0.51 1.28 12.60
CA ASP A 95 1.41 0.86 13.67
C ASP A 95 1.86 -0.58 13.39
N VAL A 96 3.02 -0.70 12.74
CA VAL A 96 3.63 -1.98 12.40
C VAL A 96 5.04 -2.04 13.00
N PRO A 97 5.40 -3.13 13.73
CA PRO A 97 6.70 -3.26 14.37
C PRO A 97 7.88 -3.19 13.38
N ASP A 98 9.00 -2.61 13.81
CA ASP A 98 10.20 -2.42 12.98
C ASP A 98 10.82 -3.75 12.52
N GLU A 99 10.70 -4.80 13.33
CA GLU A 99 11.31 -6.11 13.07
C GLU A 99 10.75 -6.79 11.81
N VAL A 100 9.53 -6.44 11.41
CA VAL A 100 8.85 -7.01 10.24
C VAL A 100 8.70 -6.02 9.10
N ALA A 101 9.24 -4.80 9.22
CA ALA A 101 8.97 -3.71 8.28
C ALA A 101 9.35 -4.06 6.81
N GLU A 102 10.40 -4.84 6.59
CA GLU A 102 10.83 -5.24 5.24
C GLU A 102 10.03 -6.40 4.62
N VAL A 103 9.18 -7.07 5.42
CA VAL A 103 8.38 -8.22 5.02
C VAL A 103 7.18 -7.76 4.17
N THR A 104 6.81 -8.55 3.15
CA THR A 104 5.61 -8.28 2.35
C THR A 104 4.34 -8.77 3.05
N LEU A 105 3.18 -8.28 2.62
CA LEU A 105 1.89 -8.78 3.11
C LEU A 105 1.71 -10.28 2.80
N GLU A 106 2.16 -10.75 1.63
CA GLU A 106 2.15 -12.18 1.30
C GLU A 106 3.02 -12.98 2.27
N ASP A 107 4.25 -12.53 2.51
CA ASP A 107 5.17 -13.21 3.44
C ASP A 107 4.60 -13.23 4.86
N LEU A 108 4.01 -12.13 5.32
CA LEU A 108 3.37 -12.05 6.63
C LEU A 108 2.20 -13.03 6.72
N CYS A 109 1.34 -13.11 5.69
CA CYS A 109 0.28 -14.10 5.63
C CYS A 109 0.83 -15.54 5.72
N ARG A 110 1.88 -15.88 4.96
CA ARG A 110 2.49 -17.22 5.00
C ARG A 110 3.12 -17.56 6.35
N GLN A 111 3.58 -16.56 7.10
CA GLN A 111 4.17 -16.77 8.43
C GLN A 111 3.12 -16.98 9.52
N GLN A 112 1.94 -16.37 9.39
CA GLN A 112 0.91 -16.35 10.43
C GLN A 112 -0.28 -17.28 10.15
N LEU A 113 -0.43 -17.74 8.91
CA LEU A 113 -1.48 -18.66 8.46
C LEU A 113 -0.90 -20.04 8.11
N PRO A 114 -1.76 -21.06 7.93
CA PRO A 114 -1.33 -22.39 7.48
C PRO A 114 -0.58 -22.36 6.14
N ASP A 115 0.15 -23.43 5.82
CA ASP A 115 0.97 -23.59 4.60
C ASP A 115 0.21 -23.28 3.28
N THR A 116 -1.12 -23.42 3.32
CA THR A 116 -2.03 -23.09 2.22
C THR A 116 -3.01 -22.00 2.67
N PRO A 117 -2.65 -20.71 2.52
CA PRO A 117 -3.55 -19.61 2.85
C PRO A 117 -4.73 -19.58 1.87
N GLU A 118 -5.94 -19.48 2.42
CA GLU A 118 -7.19 -19.37 1.68
C GLU A 118 -7.83 -17.99 1.88
N GLU A 119 -8.71 -17.60 0.96
CA GLU A 119 -9.50 -16.38 1.11
C GLU A 119 -10.29 -16.38 2.43
N GLN A 120 -10.52 -15.19 2.98
CA GLN A 120 -11.17 -14.95 4.28
C GLN A 120 -10.37 -15.41 5.51
N MET A 121 -9.24 -16.12 5.35
CA MET A 121 -8.35 -16.36 6.48
C MET A 121 -7.80 -15.03 7.01
N SER A 122 -7.79 -14.88 8.33
CA SER A 122 -7.35 -13.64 8.97
C SER A 122 -6.53 -13.90 10.22
N PHE A 123 -5.68 -12.93 10.53
CA PHE A 123 -4.91 -12.88 11.77
C PHE A 123 -4.74 -11.41 12.17
N THR A 124 -4.36 -11.21 13.42
CA THR A 124 -4.04 -9.88 13.95
C THR A 124 -2.54 -9.79 14.19
N HIS A 125 -1.94 -8.66 13.85
CA HIS A 125 -0.57 -8.34 14.20
C HIS A 125 -0.53 -6.87 14.66
N GLY A 126 -0.12 -6.64 15.91
CA GLY A 126 -0.28 -5.33 16.55
C GLY A 126 -1.75 -4.92 16.66
N ASN A 127 -2.06 -3.67 16.28
CA ASN A 127 -3.43 -3.14 16.21
C ASN A 127 -4.03 -3.26 14.80
N VAL A 128 -3.56 -4.19 13.97
CA VAL A 128 -4.03 -4.33 12.58
C VAL A 128 -4.49 -5.75 12.33
N ARG A 129 -5.68 -5.89 11.75
CA ARG A 129 -6.19 -7.16 11.21
C ARG A 129 -5.83 -7.27 9.74
N PHE A 130 -5.26 -8.39 9.38
CA PHE A 130 -4.94 -8.78 8.02
C PHE A 130 -5.87 -9.92 7.61
N THR A 131 -6.54 -9.79 6.48
CA THR A 131 -7.43 -10.83 5.93
C THR A 131 -7.06 -11.10 4.48
N VAL A 132 -6.84 -12.36 4.13
CA VAL A 132 -6.58 -12.78 2.75
C VAL A 132 -7.82 -12.50 1.91
N ALA A 133 -7.69 -11.66 0.90
CA ALA A 133 -8.81 -11.27 0.04
C ALA A 133 -8.82 -12.03 -1.28
N GLU A 134 -7.65 -12.41 -1.79
CA GLU A 134 -7.50 -13.09 -3.07
C GLU A 134 -6.23 -13.95 -3.08
N VAL A 135 -6.35 -15.19 -3.56
CA VAL A 135 -5.23 -16.11 -3.75
C VAL A 135 -5.25 -16.64 -5.18
N ILE A 136 -4.12 -16.51 -5.88
CA ILE A 136 -3.97 -17.02 -7.25
C ILE A 136 -2.74 -17.93 -7.29
N ALA A 137 -2.92 -19.17 -7.76
CA ALA A 137 -1.85 -20.17 -7.85
C ALA A 137 -1.03 -20.31 -6.55
N GLY A 138 -1.71 -20.26 -5.40
CA GLY A 138 -1.09 -20.39 -4.08
C GLY A 138 -0.31 -19.16 -3.62
N ARG A 139 -0.40 -18.02 -4.31
CA ARG A 139 0.15 -16.72 -3.89
C ARG A 139 -0.95 -15.81 -3.40
N VAL A 140 -0.72 -15.18 -2.25
CA VAL A 140 -1.63 -14.17 -1.69
C VAL A 140 -1.49 -12.90 -2.51
N MET A 141 -2.47 -12.62 -3.37
CA MET A 141 -2.39 -11.50 -4.29
C MET A 141 -2.90 -10.20 -3.70
N THR A 142 -3.93 -10.30 -2.85
CA THR A 142 -4.58 -9.15 -2.23
C THR A 142 -4.83 -9.46 -0.76
N VAL A 143 -4.51 -8.48 0.09
CA VAL A 143 -4.77 -8.53 1.53
C VAL A 143 -5.62 -7.33 1.91
N MET A 144 -6.71 -7.62 2.62
CA MET A 144 -7.49 -6.62 3.35
C MET A 144 -6.77 -6.26 4.64
N VAL A 145 -6.49 -4.98 4.83
CA VAL A 145 -5.81 -4.43 6.00
C VAL A 145 -6.78 -3.52 6.73
N GLN A 146 -7.07 -3.85 7.97
CA GLN A 146 -8.04 -3.14 8.81
C GLN A 146 -7.37 -2.70 10.11
N PRO A 147 -7.16 -1.39 10.33
CA PRO A 147 -6.76 -0.88 11.63
C PRO A 147 -7.84 -1.20 12.66
N LEU A 148 -7.45 -1.86 13.74
CA LEU A 148 -8.25 -2.08 14.93
C LEU A 148 -7.99 -0.89 15.84
N THR A 149 -8.73 0.19 15.66
CA THR A 149 -8.77 1.25 16.66
C THR A 149 -9.22 0.65 17.99
N THR A 150 -8.40 0.78 19.02
CA THR A 150 -8.91 0.71 20.40
C THR A 150 -9.94 1.82 20.52
N PRO A 151 -11.18 1.57 20.97
CA PRO A 151 -12.08 2.66 21.30
C PRO A 151 -11.37 3.55 22.34
N ALA A 152 -11.39 4.86 22.07
CA ALA A 152 -10.84 5.88 22.93
C ALA A 152 -11.42 5.82 24.36
#